data_AF-A0A558CKZ5-F1
#
_entry.id   AF-A0A558CKZ5-F1
#
_cell.length_a   1.000
_cell.length_b   1.000
_cell.length_c   1.000
_cell.angle_alpha   90.00
_cell.angle_beta   90.00
_cell.angle_gamma   90.00
#
_symmetry.space_group_name_H-M   'P 1'
#
loop_
_entity.id
_entity.type
_entity.pdbx_description
1 polymer ?
#
loop_
_entity_poly.entity_id
_entity_poly.type
_entity_poly.pdbx_seq_one_letter_code
_entity_poly.pdbx_strand_id
1 'polypeptide(L)'
;MAQRKISKGVFRVGGLGPRFLPATKAIPKEMLPVVDKPLIQYAVEEAVAAGIDMLIFITGRNKTAITDHFDKAYELEHQLEIKGKDAILEV
;
A
#
# COMPACT_ATOMS: atom_id res chain seq x y z
N MET A 1 24.46 -25.09 -9.81
CA MET A 1 23.10 -24.87 -9.30
C MET A 1 22.54 -23.64 -10.00
N ALA A 2 21.39 -23.74 -10.66
CA ALA A 2 20.74 -22.55 -11.22
C ALA A 2 20.24 -21.66 -10.06
N GLN A 3 20.67 -20.40 -10.02
CA GLN A 3 20.23 -19.43 -9.02
C GLN A 3 18.70 -19.25 -9.16
N ARG A 4 17.93 -19.56 -8.11
CA ARG A 4 16.48 -19.29 -8.13
C ARG A 4 16.27 -17.77 -8.18
N LYS A 5 15.50 -17.29 -9.17
CA LYS A 5 15.10 -15.88 -9.27
C LYS A 5 14.33 -15.48 -8.01
N ILE A 6 14.78 -14.42 -7.35
CA ILE A 6 14.03 -13.81 -6.24
C ILE A 6 12.77 -13.18 -6.86
N SER A 7 11.60 -13.66 -6.45
CA SER A 7 10.30 -13.28 -7.02
C SER A 7 9.27 -12.89 -5.97
N LYS A 8 9.62 -13.00 -4.67
CA LYS A 8 8.69 -12.82 -3.55
C LYS A 8 9.25 -11.83 -2.53
N GLY A 9 8.44 -10.84 -2.16
CA GLY A 9 8.73 -9.87 -1.12
C GLY A 9 7.72 -10.00 0.01
N VAL A 10 8.19 -10.00 1.26
CA VAL A 10 7.33 -10.16 2.45
C VAL A 10 7.37 -8.88 3.29
N PHE A 11 6.22 -8.25 3.48
CA PHE A 11 6.05 -7.02 4.22
C PHE A 11 5.32 -7.29 5.53
N ARG A 12 5.99 -7.05 6.66
CA ARG A 12 5.37 -7.17 7.98
C ARG A 12 4.76 -5.83 8.41
N VAL A 13 3.44 -5.73 8.28
CA VAL A 13 2.68 -4.47 8.50
C VAL A 13 1.63 -4.57 9.63
N GLY A 14 1.70 -5.63 10.45
CA GLY A 14 0.79 -5.84 11.59
C GLY A 14 1.15 -5.09 12.88
N GLY A 15 2.06 -4.11 12.84
CA GLY A 15 2.53 -3.40 14.05
C GLY A 15 1.56 -2.32 14.55
N LEU A 16 1.48 -2.13 15.88
CA LEU A 16 0.64 -1.09 16.49
C LEU A 16 1.21 0.33 16.34
N GLY A 17 2.53 0.47 16.23
CA GLY A 17 3.18 1.78 16.06
C GLY A 17 3.01 2.78 17.22
N PRO A 18 3.22 2.39 18.50
CA PRO A 18 2.95 3.25 19.66
C PRO A 18 3.78 4.55 19.69
N ARG A 19 4.93 4.57 19.01
CA ARG A 19 5.82 5.74 18.89
C ARG A 19 5.22 6.91 18.09
N PHE A 20 4.15 6.67 17.36
CA PHE A 20 3.46 7.66 16.52
C PHE A 20 2.07 7.97 17.05
N LEU A 21 1.80 7.67 18.33
CA LEU A 21 0.57 8.13 18.96
C LEU A 21 0.59 9.67 19.06
N PRO A 22 -0.58 10.33 18.86
CA PRO A 22 -1.90 9.74 18.71
C PRO A 22 -2.28 9.31 17.28
N ALA A 23 -1.49 9.66 16.25
CA ALA A 23 -1.84 9.41 14.85
C ALA A 23 -2.10 7.92 14.56
N THR A 24 -1.27 7.04 15.12
CA THR A 24 -1.39 5.59 14.92
C THR A 24 -2.51 4.91 15.68
N LYS A 25 -3.30 5.66 16.46
CA LYS A 25 -4.49 5.14 17.12
C LYS A 25 -5.57 4.71 16.11
N ALA A 26 -5.69 5.44 15.01
CA ALA A 26 -6.71 5.21 13.98
C ALA A 26 -6.11 4.80 12.63
N ILE A 27 -4.90 5.29 12.30
CA ILE A 27 -4.28 5.06 11.00
C ILE A 27 -3.09 4.10 11.18
N PRO A 28 -2.93 3.06 10.34
CA PRO A 28 -1.71 2.26 10.36
C PRO A 28 -0.47 3.12 10.17
N LYS A 29 0.63 2.84 10.88
CA LYS A 29 1.88 3.61 10.71
C LYS A 29 2.41 3.53 9.28
N GLU A 30 2.15 2.43 8.59
CA GLU A 30 2.52 2.16 7.19
C GLU A 30 1.71 3.00 6.19
N MET A 31 0.56 3.52 6.62
CA MET A 31 -0.31 4.40 5.85
C MET A 31 -0.05 5.90 6.13
N LEU A 32 0.92 6.23 7.00
CA LEU A 32 1.30 7.62 7.20
C LEU A 32 1.93 8.16 5.91
N PRO A 33 1.46 9.31 5.41
CA PRO A 33 1.96 9.87 4.16
C PRO A 33 3.36 10.46 4.36
N VAL A 34 4.24 10.21 3.39
CA VAL A 34 5.43 11.01 3.17
C VAL A 34 5.15 11.83 1.93
N VAL A 35 4.93 13.13 2.10
CA VAL A 35 4.45 14.03 1.05
C VAL A 35 3.06 13.62 0.55
N ASP A 36 2.96 12.79 -0.48
CA ASP A 36 1.75 12.46 -1.23
C ASP A 36 1.39 10.97 -1.19
N LYS A 37 2.34 10.08 -0.87
CA LYS A 37 2.13 8.62 -0.85
C LYS A 37 2.31 8.04 0.56
N PRO A 38 1.55 7.00 0.92
CA PRO A 38 1.79 6.29 2.18
C PRO A 38 3.13 5.55 2.16
N LEU A 39 3.77 5.39 3.32
CA LEU A 39 5.05 4.68 3.46
C LEU A 39 5.07 3.30 2.76
N ILE A 40 3.97 2.55 2.83
CA ILE A 40 3.89 1.22 2.22
C ILE A 40 3.96 1.26 0.69
N GLN A 41 3.49 2.35 0.06
CA GLN A 41 3.54 2.53 -1.39
C GLN A 41 4.98 2.57 -1.88
N TYR A 42 5.86 3.32 -1.21
CA TYR A 42 7.29 3.38 -1.56
C TYR A 42 7.96 2.01 -1.47
N ALA A 43 7.65 1.24 -0.42
CA ALA A 43 8.23 -0.08 -0.22
C ALA A 43 7.77 -1.09 -1.29
N VAL A 44 6.53 -0.95 -1.77
CA VAL A 44 5.99 -1.74 -2.89
C VAL A 44 6.63 -1.34 -4.21
N GLU A 45 6.71 -0.03 -4.51
CA GLU A 45 7.35 0.49 -5.72
C GLU A 45 8.81 0.05 -5.81
N GLU A 46 9.55 0.07 -4.69
CA GLU A 46 10.91 -0.43 -4.59
C GLU A 46 11.01 -1.94 -4.89
N ALA A 47 10.12 -2.75 -4.33
CA ALA A 47 10.11 -4.19 -4.58
C ALA A 47 9.77 -4.53 -6.04
N VAL A 48 8.81 -3.81 -6.64
CA VAL A 48 8.47 -3.95 -8.06
C VAL A 48 9.66 -3.55 -8.94
N ALA A 49 10.33 -2.43 -8.63
CA ALA A 49 11.53 -2.00 -9.34
C ALA A 49 12.70 -3.02 -9.21
N ALA A 50 12.75 -3.75 -8.10
CA ALA A 50 13.70 -4.85 -7.88
C ALA A 50 13.32 -6.16 -8.60
N GLY A 51 12.19 -6.20 -9.32
CA GLY A 51 11.73 -7.38 -10.07
C GLY A 51 11.01 -8.43 -9.23
N ILE A 52 10.40 -8.02 -8.12
CA ILE A 52 9.55 -8.87 -7.28
C ILE A 52 8.13 -8.93 -7.86
N ASP A 53 7.73 -10.13 -8.29
CA ASP A 53 6.43 -10.37 -8.94
C ASP A 53 5.30 -10.63 -7.92
N MET A 54 5.64 -11.07 -6.70
CA MET A 54 4.67 -11.44 -5.67
C MET A 54 4.98 -10.72 -4.35
N LEU A 55 4.02 -9.91 -3.90
CA LEU A 55 4.09 -9.15 -2.66
C LEU A 55 3.18 -9.82 -1.62
N ILE A 56 3.71 -10.10 -0.44
CA ILE A 56 3.03 -10.82 0.64
C ILE A 56 2.96 -9.90 1.85
N PHE A 57 1.76 -9.51 2.26
CA PHE A 57 1.54 -8.66 3.43
C PHE A 57 1.13 -9.48 4.64
N ILE A 58 1.91 -9.39 5.72
CA ILE A 58 1.56 -9.94 7.03
C ILE A 58 0.96 -8.81 7.86
N THR A 59 -0.37 -8.77 7.89
CA THR A 59 -1.16 -7.71 8.55
C THR A 59 -1.61 -8.13 9.96
N GLY A 60 -2.27 -7.22 10.67
CA GLY A 60 -2.84 -7.45 12.01
C GLY A 60 -4.30 -6.99 12.08
N ARG A 61 -4.94 -7.10 13.25
CA ARG A 61 -6.31 -6.58 13.45
C ARG A 61 -6.36 -5.08 13.18
N ASN A 62 -7.44 -4.60 12.56
CA ASN A 62 -7.69 -3.18 12.25
C ASN A 62 -6.69 -2.55 11.25
N LYS A 63 -6.20 -3.33 10.29
CA LYS A 63 -5.27 -2.88 9.23
C LYS A 63 -5.87 -3.01 7.82
N THR A 64 -7.20 -2.96 7.69
CA THR A 64 -7.91 -3.08 6.39
C THR A 64 -7.48 -2.00 5.40
N ALA A 65 -7.22 -0.78 5.89
CA ALA A 65 -6.75 0.35 5.08
C ALA A 65 -5.50 0.04 4.24
N ILE A 66 -4.64 -0.90 4.65
CA ILE A 66 -3.48 -1.31 3.84
C ILE A 66 -3.95 -2.16 2.64
N THR A 67 -4.86 -3.09 2.88
CA THR A 67 -5.43 -3.92 1.80
C THR A 67 -6.24 -3.06 0.85
N ASP A 68 -7.11 -2.19 1.38
CA ASP A 68 -7.98 -1.32 0.59
C ASP A 68 -7.18 -0.35 -0.30
N HIS A 69 -6.01 0.10 0.15
CA HIS A 69 -5.11 0.96 -0.63
C HIS A 69 -4.55 0.29 -1.89
N PHE A 70 -4.34 -1.03 -1.86
CA PHE A 70 -3.86 -1.80 -3.01
C PHE A 70 -4.99 -2.52 -3.76
N ASP A 71 -6.23 -2.36 -3.32
CA ASP A 71 -7.41 -2.84 -4.05
C ASP A 71 -7.90 -1.75 -5.02
N LYS A 72 -8.71 -2.15 -6.00
CA LYS A 72 -9.32 -1.20 -6.93
C LYS A 72 -10.36 -0.36 -6.22
N ALA A 73 -10.24 0.95 -6.32
CA ALA A 73 -11.19 1.90 -5.74
C ALA A 73 -12.40 2.12 -6.67
N TYR A 74 -13.12 1.04 -7.00
CA TYR A 74 -14.16 1.02 -8.04
C TYR A 74 -15.20 2.15 -7.91
N GLU A 75 -15.66 2.45 -6.70
CA GLU A 75 -16.64 3.53 -6.47
C GLU A 75 -16.04 4.92 -6.74
N LEU A 76 -14.78 5.15 -6.36
CA LEU A 76 -14.08 6.40 -6.63
C LEU A 76 -13.80 6.56 -8.12
N GLU A 77 -13.31 5.50 -8.77
CA GLU A 77 -13.07 5.45 -10.21
C GLU A 77 -14.35 5.80 -10.98
N HIS A 78 -15.45 5.12 -10.67
CA HIS A 78 -16.74 5.34 -11.32
C HIS A 78 -17.31 6.76 -11.07
N GLN A 79 -17.17 7.30 -9.86
CA GLN A 79 -17.63 8.67 -9.57
C GLN A 79 -16.78 9.73 -10.29
N LEU A 80 -15.48 9.49 -10.49
CA LEU A 80 -14.60 10.38 -11.23
C LEU A 80 -14.90 10.33 -12.73
N GLU A 81 -15.16 9.14 -13.28
CA GLU A 81 -15.65 8.95 -14.66
C GLU A 81 -16.97 9.72 -14.89
N ILE A 82 -17.97 9.54 -14.02
CA ILE A 82 -19.26 10.26 -14.13
C ILE A 82 -19.06 11.79 -14.07
N LYS A 83 -18.08 12.26 -13.29
CA LYS A 83 -17.77 13.69 -13.14
C LYS A 83 -16.84 14.21 -14.24
N GLY A 84 -16.43 13.39 -15.21
CA GLY A 84 -15.53 13.76 -16.31
C GLY A 84 -14.13 14.17 -15.83
N LYS A 85 -13.66 13.58 -14.72
CA LYS A 85 -12.37 13.89 -14.08
C LYS A 85 -11.30 12.86 -14.44
N ASP A 86 -11.25 12.47 -15.72
CA ASP A 86 -10.40 11.39 -16.21
C ASP A 86 -8.91 11.66 -16.01
N ALA A 87 -8.50 12.93 -16.02
CA ALA A 87 -7.13 13.34 -15.73
C ALA A 87 -6.64 12.97 -14.31
N ILE A 88 -7.55 12.65 -13.37
CA ILE A 88 -7.21 12.20 -12.01
C ILE A 88 -7.12 10.66 -11.94
N LEU A 89 -7.65 9.94 -12.93
CA LEU A 89 -7.62 8.48 -13.01
C LEU A 89 -6.33 7.91 -13.60
N GLU A 90 -5.59 8.71 -14.37
CA GLU A 90 -4.34 8.29 -15.04
C GLU A 90 -3.08 8.31 -14.15
N VAL A 91 -3.22 8.40 -12.81
CA VAL A 91 -2.10 8.50 -11.85
C VAL A 91 -1.70 7.16 -11.26
#